data_AF-A0A2N5LZT4-F1
#
_entry.id   AF-A0A2N5LZT4-F1
#
_cell.length_a   1.000
_cell.length_b   1.000
_cell.length_c   1.000
_cell.angle_alpha   90.00
_cell.angle_beta   90.00
_cell.angle_gamma   90.00
#
_symmetry.space_group_name_H-M   'P 1'
#
loop_
_entity.id
_entity.type
_entity.pdbx_description
1 polymer ?
#
loop_
_entity_poly.entity_id
_entity_poly.type
_entity_poly.pdbx_seq_one_letter_code
_entity_poly.pdbx_strand_id
1 'polypeptide(L)'
;MKVLKWGLGILLTLGVIMIGFYQFNRETHKTHFRGSNVKTSVFQEKWERLRKEQNVSKHANIEQFHMIIDENKKIESIRFEIIEKTGKGYNIIHYSENQEEKNADVSESTSKSWLQYKRLSDAHVFFHNLDRLNSKGFLTNEFPYTLIASSGWNELHELRDDYYLLNNKLALVPNKEETTVKGSTLLVIGSRERDSFESAATNTKTVLISSK
;
A
#
# COMPACT_ATOMS: atom_id res chain seq x y z
N MET A 1 -35.77 -2.66 54.85
CA MET A 1 -34.60 -2.80 53.96
C MET A 1 -34.95 -2.28 52.57
N LYS A 2 -34.47 -1.09 52.21
CA LYS A 2 -34.61 -0.52 50.86
C LYS A 2 -33.19 -0.28 50.35
N VAL A 3 -32.62 -1.27 49.66
CA VAL A 3 -31.34 -1.10 48.99
C VAL A 3 -31.52 -1.52 47.54
N LEU A 4 -30.87 -0.76 46.65
CA LEU A 4 -30.68 -1.02 45.23
C LEU A 4 -31.93 -0.96 44.31
N LYS A 5 -32.32 0.25 43.92
CA LYS A 5 -32.85 0.50 42.55
C LYS A 5 -32.02 1.51 41.74
N TRP A 6 -30.99 2.11 42.34
CA TRP A 6 -30.15 3.14 41.72
C TRP A 6 -28.91 2.59 41.01
N GLY A 7 -28.55 1.32 41.22
CA GLY A 7 -27.33 0.72 40.63
C GLY A 7 -27.47 0.35 39.15
N LEU A 8 -28.65 -0.07 38.70
CA LEU A 8 -28.85 -0.49 37.30
C LEU A 8 -28.80 0.68 36.31
N GLY A 9 -29.30 1.86 36.69
CA GLY A 9 -29.28 3.04 35.84
C GLY A 9 -27.85 3.56 35.58
N ILE A 10 -26.98 3.47 36.59
CA ILE A 10 -25.58 3.95 36.51
C ILE A 10 -24.71 2.99 35.68
N LEU A 11 -24.96 1.67 35.76
CA LEU A 11 -24.25 0.68 34.93
C LEU A 11 -24.64 0.78 33.45
N LEU A 12 -25.92 1.05 33.15
CA LEU A 12 -26.39 1.26 31.78
C LEU A 12 -25.78 2.54 31.17
N THR A 13 -25.71 3.64 31.92
CA THR A 13 -25.10 4.88 31.41
C THR A 13 -23.59 4.72 31.23
N LEU A 14 -22.87 4.06 32.13
CA LEU A 14 -21.44 3.75 31.97
C LEU A 14 -21.17 2.85 30.76
N GLY A 15 -22.04 1.86 30.50
CA GLY A 15 -21.94 1.01 29.31
C GLY A 15 -22.11 1.78 28.00
N VAL A 16 -23.10 2.69 27.93
CA VAL A 16 -23.31 3.56 26.76
C VAL A 16 -22.17 4.55 26.58
N ILE A 17 -21.60 5.08 27.67
CA ILE A 17 -20.43 5.95 27.62
C ILE A 17 -19.20 5.19 27.15
N MET A 18 -18.96 3.97 27.62
CA MET A 18 -17.85 3.11 27.15
C MET A 18 -18.00 2.72 25.69
N ILE A 19 -19.19 2.34 25.23
CA ILE A 19 -19.46 2.06 23.82
C ILE A 19 -19.30 3.34 22.98
N GLY A 20 -19.77 4.47 23.49
CA GLY A 20 -19.61 5.78 22.87
C GLY A 20 -18.13 6.16 22.75
N PHE A 21 -17.33 5.98 23.80
CA PHE A 21 -15.88 6.24 23.79
C PHE A 21 -15.13 5.26 22.89
N TYR A 22 -15.53 3.99 22.87
CA TYR A 22 -14.94 2.97 22.01
C TYR A 22 -15.23 3.22 20.52
N GLN A 23 -16.43 3.70 20.20
CA GLN A 23 -16.78 4.12 18.84
C GLN A 23 -16.19 5.48 18.45
N PHE A 24 -16.04 6.40 19.41
CA PHE A 24 -15.48 7.73 19.18
C PHE A 24 -13.94 7.71 19.02
N ASN A 25 -13.24 6.80 19.72
CA ASN A 25 -11.79 6.62 19.57
C ASN A 25 -11.38 5.84 18.32
N ARG A 26 -12.33 5.25 17.58
CA ARG A 26 -12.07 4.84 16.20
C ARG A 26 -12.17 6.09 15.34
N GLU A 27 -11.06 6.79 15.17
CA GLU A 27 -10.97 7.74 14.07
C GLU A 27 -11.35 7.00 12.77
N THR A 28 -12.45 7.43 12.16
CA THR A 28 -12.99 6.77 10.98
C THR A 28 -12.27 7.34 9.76
N HIS A 29 -11.17 6.71 9.37
CA HIS A 29 -10.46 7.13 8.17
C HIS A 29 -11.24 6.73 6.91
N LYS A 30 -11.41 7.69 6.00
CA LYS A 30 -12.12 7.45 4.74
C LYS A 30 -11.26 6.59 3.83
N THR A 31 -11.89 5.69 3.08
CA THR A 31 -11.17 4.95 2.03
C THR A 31 -10.86 5.88 0.86
N HIS A 32 -9.62 5.82 0.38
CA HIS A 32 -9.11 6.59 -0.74
C HIS A 32 -8.94 5.74 -2.00
N PHE A 33 -8.70 4.43 -1.86
CA PHE A 33 -8.30 3.57 -2.99
C PHE A 33 -9.37 2.54 -3.36
N ARG A 34 -9.90 1.81 -2.38
CA ARG A 34 -10.82 0.69 -2.53
C ARG A 34 -12.05 1.04 -3.36
N GLY A 35 -12.48 0.09 -4.17
CA GLY A 35 -13.64 0.18 -5.05
C GLY A 35 -13.42 1.04 -6.29
N SER A 36 -12.31 1.79 -6.34
CA SER A 36 -11.96 2.56 -7.54
C SER A 36 -11.54 1.62 -8.66
N ASN A 37 -11.95 1.93 -9.89
CA ASN A 37 -11.41 1.26 -11.06
C ASN A 37 -9.92 1.62 -11.19
N VAL A 38 -9.06 0.61 -11.28
CA VAL A 38 -7.62 0.78 -11.40
C VAL A 38 -7.30 1.60 -12.65
N LYS A 39 -7.96 1.34 -13.79
CA LYS A 39 -7.66 1.97 -15.09
C LYS A 39 -7.88 3.47 -15.12
N THR A 40 -8.75 3.99 -14.26
CA THR A 40 -9.06 5.42 -14.15
C THR A 40 -8.52 6.04 -12.86
N SER A 41 -7.84 5.26 -12.03
CA SER A 41 -7.27 5.75 -10.77
C SER A 41 -6.04 6.62 -11.02
N VAL A 42 -5.99 7.75 -10.31
CA VAL A 42 -4.82 8.61 -10.20
C VAL A 42 -4.24 8.41 -8.79
N PHE A 43 -3.28 7.50 -8.69
CA PHE A 43 -2.67 7.07 -7.43
C PHE A 43 -1.92 8.20 -6.74
N GLN A 44 -1.21 9.05 -7.50
CA GLN A 44 -0.49 10.19 -6.96
C GLN A 44 -1.43 11.20 -6.29
N GLU A 45 -2.62 11.46 -6.86
CA GLU A 45 -3.59 12.37 -6.26
C GLU A 45 -4.17 11.79 -4.95
N LYS A 46 -4.50 10.49 -4.96
CA LYS A 46 -4.99 9.78 -3.77
C LYS A 46 -3.95 9.78 -2.66
N TRP A 47 -2.69 9.52 -3.01
CA TRP A 47 -1.56 9.63 -2.10
C TRP A 47 -1.42 11.04 -1.53
N GLU A 48 -1.42 12.08 -2.36
CA GLU A 48 -1.29 13.46 -1.88
C GLU A 48 -2.43 13.89 -0.95
N ARG A 49 -3.64 13.34 -1.15
CA ARG A 49 -4.77 13.54 -0.24
C ARG A 49 -4.51 12.86 1.10
N LEU A 50 -4.20 11.57 1.09
CA LEU A 50 -3.88 10.80 2.30
C LEU A 50 -2.73 11.45 3.07
N ARG A 51 -1.64 11.82 2.38
CA ARG A 51 -0.46 12.49 2.94
C ARG A 51 -0.85 13.75 3.72
N LYS A 52 -1.76 14.57 3.19
CA LYS A 52 -2.24 15.79 3.86
C LYS A 52 -3.12 15.47 5.06
N GLU A 53 -4.01 14.49 4.91
CA GLU A 53 -4.93 14.07 5.99
C GLU A 53 -4.17 13.50 7.20
N GLN A 54 -3.09 12.75 6.94
CA GLN A 54 -2.23 12.15 7.96
C GLN A 54 -1.02 13.03 8.34
N ASN A 55 -1.00 14.30 7.88
CA ASN A 55 0.08 15.27 8.16
C ASN A 55 1.51 14.74 7.88
N VAL A 56 1.67 13.92 6.84
CA VAL A 56 2.94 13.33 6.45
C VAL A 56 3.76 14.32 5.63
N SER A 57 5.06 14.41 5.86
CA SER A 57 5.95 15.25 5.06
C SER A 57 6.07 14.74 3.62
N LYS A 58 6.57 15.62 2.75
CA LYS A 58 6.85 15.31 1.35
C LYS A 58 8.08 14.42 1.15
N HIS A 59 8.85 14.16 2.20
CA HIS A 59 10.11 13.40 2.16
C HIS A 59 9.96 12.01 2.77
N ALA A 60 8.72 11.53 2.89
CA ALA A 60 8.43 10.22 3.43
C ALA A 60 8.69 9.13 2.38
N ASN A 61 9.16 7.99 2.85
CA ASN A 61 9.49 6.86 2.02
C ASN A 61 8.43 5.77 2.16
N ILE A 62 8.28 4.93 1.13
CA ILE A 62 7.31 3.83 1.14
C ILE A 62 8.00 2.48 1.39
N GLU A 63 7.29 1.60 2.08
CA GLU A 63 7.70 0.22 2.33
C GLU A 63 6.49 -0.74 2.23
N GLN A 64 6.74 -2.02 1.93
CA GLN A 64 5.74 -3.10 1.97
C GLN A 64 4.43 -2.84 1.19
N PHE A 65 4.52 -2.26 0.00
CA PHE A 65 3.34 -1.99 -0.83
C PHE A 65 2.73 -3.27 -1.40
N HIS A 66 1.43 -3.46 -1.16
CA HIS A 66 0.63 -4.51 -1.79
C HIS A 66 -0.73 -3.96 -2.19
N MET A 67 -1.21 -4.33 -3.37
CA MET A 67 -2.54 -3.98 -3.85
C MET A 67 -3.15 -5.15 -4.61
N ILE A 68 -4.38 -5.52 -4.27
CA ILE A 68 -5.15 -6.56 -4.96
C ILE A 68 -6.19 -5.87 -5.84
N ILE A 69 -6.25 -6.30 -7.09
CA ILE A 69 -7.23 -5.87 -8.08
C ILE A 69 -8.12 -7.07 -8.42
N ASP A 70 -9.43 -6.85 -8.42
CA ASP A 70 -10.43 -7.87 -8.74
C ASP A 70 -10.67 -8.05 -10.25
N GLU A 71 -11.52 -9.02 -10.58
CA GLU A 71 -11.95 -9.33 -11.95
C GLU A 71 -12.58 -8.13 -12.68
N ASN A 72 -13.21 -7.22 -11.93
CA ASN A 72 -13.83 -6.01 -12.44
C ASN A 72 -12.84 -4.85 -12.56
N LYS A 73 -11.55 -5.13 -12.38
CA LYS A 73 -10.45 -4.18 -12.39
C LYS A 73 -10.62 -3.09 -11.33
N LYS A 74 -11.29 -3.39 -10.23
CA LYS A 74 -11.40 -2.51 -9.07
C LYS A 74 -10.33 -2.87 -8.05
N ILE A 75 -9.87 -1.86 -7.32
CA ILE A 75 -8.99 -2.05 -6.17
C ILE A 75 -9.82 -2.70 -5.07
N GLU A 76 -9.50 -3.94 -4.75
CA GLU A 76 -10.15 -4.71 -3.71
C GLU A 76 -9.50 -4.46 -2.35
N SER A 77 -8.17 -4.50 -2.30
CA SER A 77 -7.40 -4.16 -1.11
C SER A 77 -6.13 -3.43 -1.47
N ILE A 78 -5.65 -2.63 -0.53
CA ILE A 78 -4.36 -1.97 -0.61
C ILE A 78 -3.76 -1.91 0.79
N ARG A 79 -2.45 -2.13 0.91
CA ARG A 79 -1.69 -1.90 2.13
C ARG A 79 -0.31 -1.38 1.78
N PHE A 80 0.21 -0.49 2.61
CA PHE A 80 1.58 -0.01 2.52
C PHE A 80 1.98 0.65 3.83
N GLU A 81 3.28 0.83 4.01
CA GLU A 81 3.85 1.57 5.12
C GLU A 81 4.53 2.84 4.60
N ILE A 82 4.42 3.91 5.38
CA ILE A 82 5.13 5.16 5.12
C ILE A 82 6.08 5.43 6.28
N ILE A 83 7.35 5.60 5.94
CA ILE A 83 8.43 5.84 6.90
C ILE A 83 8.88 7.28 6.77
N GLU A 84 8.74 8.03 7.86
CA GLU A 84 9.19 9.42 7.96
C GLU A 84 10.29 9.55 9.00
N LYS A 85 11.42 10.14 8.60
CA LYS A 85 12.48 10.48 9.56
C LYS A 85 12.09 11.73 10.34
N THR A 86 12.13 11.64 11.67
CA THR A 86 11.91 12.75 12.58
C THR A 86 13.20 13.08 13.34
N GLY A 87 13.20 14.16 14.12
CA GLY A 87 14.34 14.51 14.98
C GLY A 87 14.63 13.48 16.09
N LYS A 88 13.67 12.60 16.41
CA LYS A 88 13.76 11.63 17.51
C LYS A 88 13.82 10.16 17.05
N GLY A 89 13.84 9.92 15.74
CA GLY A 89 13.79 8.58 15.16
C GLY A 89 12.98 8.57 13.88
N TYR A 90 12.01 7.67 13.81
CA TYR A 90 11.15 7.43 12.65
C TYR A 90 9.70 7.33 13.09
N ASN A 91 8.81 8.01 12.37
CA ASN A 91 7.38 7.75 12.42
C ASN A 91 7.03 6.76 11.30
N ILE A 92 6.16 5.80 11.60
CA ILE A 92 5.78 4.72 10.70
C ILE A 92 4.26 4.73 10.64
N ILE A 93 3.72 4.96 9.46
CA ILE A 93 2.28 4.99 9.23
C ILE A 93 1.93 3.71 8.48
N HIS A 94 1.15 2.85 9.11
CA HIS A 94 0.62 1.63 8.52
C HIS A 94 -0.75 1.96 7.95
N TYR A 95 -0.89 1.78 6.63
CA TYR A 95 -2.13 2.04 5.92
C TYR A 95 -2.69 0.75 5.35
N SER A 96 -3.98 0.49 5.56
CA SER A 96 -4.67 -0.58 4.85
C SER A 96 -6.13 -0.28 4.54
N GLU A 97 -6.60 -0.82 3.42
CA GLU A 97 -8.02 -0.91 3.09
C GLU A 97 -8.29 -2.31 2.56
N ASN A 98 -9.40 -2.91 2.99
CA ASN A 98 -9.90 -4.18 2.46
C ASN A 98 -11.42 -4.09 2.23
N GLN A 99 -12.01 -5.05 1.50
CA GLN A 99 -13.45 -5.09 1.24
C GLN A 99 -14.32 -5.42 2.46
N GLU A 100 -13.74 -6.07 3.47
CA GLU A 100 -14.47 -6.53 4.66
C GLU A 100 -14.72 -5.40 5.66
N GLU A 101 -13.86 -4.38 5.65
CA GLU A 101 -13.95 -3.24 6.54
C GLU A 101 -14.79 -2.12 5.93
N LYS A 102 -15.37 -1.24 6.74
CA LYS A 102 -16.10 -0.08 6.22
C LYS A 102 -15.17 1.07 5.85
N ASN A 103 -14.10 1.22 6.61
CA ASN A 103 -13.20 2.37 6.62
C ASN A 103 -11.77 1.91 6.30
N ALA A 104 -10.86 2.86 6.05
CA ALA A 104 -9.44 2.57 6.04
C ALA A 104 -8.95 2.34 7.47
N ASP A 105 -8.01 1.42 7.65
CA ASP A 105 -7.23 1.29 8.87
C ASP A 105 -5.93 2.08 8.70
N VAL A 106 -5.71 3.01 9.62
CA VAL A 106 -4.51 3.82 9.68
C VAL A 106 -4.02 3.77 11.11
N SER A 107 -2.78 3.33 11.30
CA SER A 107 -2.13 3.33 12.60
C SER A 107 -0.73 3.89 12.52
N GLU A 108 -0.27 4.47 13.61
CA GLU A 108 1.06 5.04 13.73
C GLU A 108 1.88 4.30 14.75
N SER A 109 3.15 4.08 14.43
CA SER A 109 4.15 3.57 15.37
C SER A 109 5.45 4.37 15.24
N THR A 110 6.31 4.28 16.26
CA THR A 110 7.59 5.00 16.25
C THR A 110 8.75 4.05 16.50
N SER A 111 9.89 4.35 15.87
CA SER A 111 11.13 3.61 16.08
C SER A 111 12.32 4.55 16.23
N LYS A 112 13.28 4.21 17.10
CA LYS A 112 14.55 4.95 17.22
C LYS A 112 15.47 4.74 16.02
N SER A 113 15.34 3.62 15.32
CA SER A 113 16.23 3.22 14.24
C SER A 113 15.47 2.51 13.12
N TRP A 114 15.83 2.83 11.88
CA TRP A 114 15.32 2.15 10.69
C TRP A 114 16.48 1.92 9.72
N LEU A 115 17.11 0.74 9.80
CA LEU A 115 18.38 0.45 9.14
C LEU A 115 18.27 0.56 7.61
N GLN A 116 17.16 0.13 7.05
CA GLN A 116 16.91 0.19 5.61
C GLN A 116 16.44 1.57 5.10
N TYR A 117 16.26 2.58 5.95
CA TYR A 117 15.63 3.86 5.53
C TYR A 117 16.26 4.52 4.31
N LYS A 118 17.61 4.51 4.23
CA LYS A 118 18.36 5.09 3.10
C LYS A 118 18.17 4.34 1.78
N ARG A 119 17.66 3.11 1.83
CA ARG A 119 17.35 2.28 0.66
C ARG A 119 15.90 2.44 0.23
N LEU A 120 15.01 2.97 1.07
CA LEU A 120 13.60 3.07 0.70
C LEU A 120 13.38 4.09 -0.43
N SER A 121 12.38 3.82 -1.26
CA SER A 121 11.91 4.72 -2.31
C SER A 121 11.09 5.85 -1.73
N ASP A 122 11.27 7.04 -2.29
CA ASP A 122 10.39 8.18 -2.02
C ASP A 122 8.95 7.83 -2.41
N ALA A 123 8.01 8.07 -1.48
CA ALA A 123 6.61 7.68 -1.67
C ALA A 123 5.94 8.47 -2.81
N HIS A 124 6.25 9.76 -2.96
CA HIS A 124 5.70 10.58 -4.04
C HIS A 124 6.16 10.06 -5.41
N VAL A 125 7.44 9.75 -5.55
CA VAL A 125 8.00 9.14 -6.77
C VAL A 125 7.39 7.76 -7.04
N PHE A 126 7.18 6.95 -6.00
CA PHE A 126 6.57 5.63 -6.12
C PHE A 126 5.15 5.71 -6.70
N PHE A 127 4.26 6.50 -6.10
CA PHE A 127 2.87 6.63 -6.57
C PHE A 127 2.78 7.30 -7.94
N HIS A 128 3.68 8.23 -8.25
CA HIS A 128 3.79 8.79 -9.60
C HIS A 128 4.18 7.75 -10.65
N ASN A 129 5.12 6.84 -10.31
CA ASN A 129 5.47 5.74 -11.21
C ASN A 129 4.33 4.71 -11.35
N LEU A 130 3.53 4.51 -10.30
CA LEU A 130 2.33 3.68 -10.36
C LEU A 130 1.32 4.24 -11.40
N ASP A 131 1.12 5.56 -11.43
CA ASP A 131 0.31 6.22 -12.47
C ASP A 131 0.87 6.03 -13.89
N ARG A 132 2.19 6.15 -14.04
CA ARG A 132 2.89 5.94 -15.32
C ARG A 132 2.77 4.48 -15.82
N LEU A 133 2.72 3.52 -14.91
CA LEU A 133 2.47 2.11 -15.25
C LEU A 133 0.99 1.88 -15.58
N ASN A 134 0.08 2.47 -14.81
CA ASN A 134 -1.35 2.37 -15.00
C ASN A 134 -1.81 2.90 -16.36
N SER A 135 -1.34 4.09 -16.73
CA SER A 135 -1.60 4.72 -18.05
C SER A 135 -1.14 3.88 -19.25
N LYS A 136 -0.27 2.89 -19.03
CA LYS A 136 0.19 1.94 -20.05
C LYS A 136 -0.53 0.59 -20.00
N GLY A 137 -1.57 0.48 -19.16
CA GLY A 137 -2.32 -0.76 -18.92
C GLY A 137 -1.53 -1.83 -18.16
N PHE A 138 -0.39 -1.47 -17.55
CA PHE A 138 0.54 -2.46 -17.00
C PHE A 138 0.05 -3.11 -15.70
N LEU A 139 -0.77 -2.39 -14.92
CA LEU A 139 -1.32 -2.88 -13.65
C LEU A 139 -2.48 -3.85 -13.81
N THR A 140 -2.83 -4.21 -15.06
CA THR A 140 -3.84 -5.21 -15.35
C THR A 140 -3.22 -6.37 -16.10
N ASN A 141 -3.74 -7.57 -15.87
CA ASN A 141 -3.40 -8.74 -16.66
C ASN A 141 -4.67 -9.47 -17.16
N GLU A 142 -4.45 -10.59 -17.84
CA GLU A 142 -5.47 -11.49 -18.38
C GLU A 142 -6.16 -12.37 -17.32
N PHE A 143 -5.59 -12.46 -16.13
CA PHE A 143 -6.16 -13.17 -15.00
C PHE A 143 -7.28 -12.34 -14.34
N PRO A 144 -8.25 -13.00 -13.68
CA PRO A 144 -9.30 -12.30 -12.95
C PRO A 144 -8.69 -11.43 -11.84
N TYR A 145 -7.77 -11.98 -11.03
CA TYR A 145 -7.14 -11.25 -9.93
C TYR A 145 -5.70 -10.85 -10.27
N THR A 146 -5.28 -9.70 -9.77
CA THR A 146 -3.90 -9.21 -9.92
C THR A 146 -3.39 -8.68 -8.59
N LEU A 147 -2.23 -9.18 -8.16
CA LEU A 147 -1.45 -8.63 -7.05
C LEU A 147 -0.36 -7.72 -7.61
N ILE A 148 -0.34 -6.48 -7.13
CA ILE A 148 0.77 -5.55 -7.32
C ILE A 148 1.56 -5.49 -6.02
N ALA A 149 2.84 -5.86 -6.05
CA ALA A 149 3.68 -5.93 -4.84
C ALA A 149 5.01 -5.21 -5.02
N SER A 150 5.49 -4.53 -3.98
CA SER A 150 6.83 -3.95 -3.92
C SER A 150 7.32 -3.89 -2.49
N SER A 151 8.59 -4.23 -2.25
CA SER A 151 9.24 -3.98 -0.95
C SER A 151 9.37 -2.48 -0.66
N GLY A 152 9.34 -1.64 -1.70
CA GLY A 152 9.68 -0.22 -1.61
C GLY A 152 11.18 0.04 -1.52
N TRP A 153 12.03 -0.99 -1.60
CA TRP A 153 13.48 -0.85 -1.46
C TRP A 153 14.14 -0.58 -2.82
N ASN A 154 15.16 0.28 -2.82
CA ASN A 154 16.11 0.47 -3.91
C ASN A 154 17.35 -0.39 -3.63
N GLU A 155 17.43 -1.52 -4.30
CA GLU A 155 18.47 -2.51 -4.07
C GLU A 155 18.99 -3.14 -5.35
N LEU A 156 20.02 -3.97 -5.20
CA LEU A 156 20.53 -4.77 -6.31
C LEU A 156 19.60 -5.96 -6.50
N HIS A 157 19.09 -6.11 -7.71
CA HIS A 157 18.28 -7.23 -8.12
C HIS A 157 19.04 -8.06 -9.14
N GLU A 158 19.17 -9.35 -8.87
CA GLU A 158 19.56 -10.34 -9.87
C GLU A 158 18.31 -10.71 -10.65
N LEU A 159 18.15 -10.11 -11.83
CA LEU A 159 17.04 -10.44 -12.72
C LEU A 159 17.52 -11.58 -13.62
N ARG A 160 16.77 -12.67 -13.64
CA ARG A 160 17.04 -13.88 -14.43
C ARG A 160 16.14 -14.01 -15.65
N ASP A 161 14.91 -13.52 -15.53
CA ASP A 161 13.91 -13.52 -16.58
C ASP A 161 13.79 -12.14 -17.24
N ASP A 162 13.03 -12.09 -18.33
CA ASP A 162 12.60 -10.85 -18.97
C ASP A 162 11.94 -9.91 -17.95
N TYR A 163 12.32 -8.64 -18.01
CA TYR A 163 11.78 -7.63 -17.11
C TYR A 163 11.47 -6.34 -17.87
N TYR A 164 10.64 -5.50 -17.27
CA TYR A 164 10.32 -4.20 -17.81
C TYR A 164 11.13 -3.13 -17.09
N LEU A 165 11.84 -2.29 -17.84
CA LEU A 165 12.52 -1.12 -17.30
C LEU A 165 11.62 0.12 -17.46
N LEU A 166 11.31 0.79 -16.36
CA LEU A 166 10.67 2.10 -16.35
C LEU A 166 11.73 3.20 -16.15
N ASN A 167 12.25 3.73 -17.26
CA ASN A 167 13.14 4.90 -17.30
C ASN A 167 12.67 5.87 -18.39
N ASN A 168 11.95 6.93 -18.01
CA ASN A 168 11.19 7.83 -18.91
C ASN A 168 10.11 7.12 -19.77
N LYS A 169 10.44 5.99 -20.41
CA LYS A 169 9.55 5.06 -21.11
C LYS A 169 9.58 3.70 -20.41
N LEU A 170 8.61 2.86 -20.78
CA LEU A 170 8.51 1.47 -20.31
C LEU A 170 9.00 0.63 -21.48
N ALA A 171 10.03 -0.19 -21.26
CA ALA A 171 10.62 -1.04 -22.28
C ALA A 171 10.80 -2.45 -21.73
N LEU A 172 10.49 -3.45 -22.55
CA LEU A 172 10.85 -4.84 -22.26
C LEU A 172 12.36 -4.99 -22.46
N VAL A 173 13.04 -5.56 -21.47
CA VAL A 173 14.45 -5.95 -21.56
C VAL A 173 14.48 -7.48 -21.61
N PRO A 174 14.73 -8.06 -22.80
CA PRO A 174 14.92 -9.49 -22.92
C PRO A 174 16.17 -9.88 -22.16
N ASN A 175 16.05 -10.75 -21.17
CA ASN A 175 17.15 -11.07 -20.30
C ASN A 175 17.68 -12.46 -20.64
N LYS A 176 18.81 -12.50 -21.34
CA LYS A 176 19.44 -13.76 -21.78
C LYS A 176 20.57 -14.22 -20.85
N GLU A 177 21.04 -13.34 -19.96
CA GLU A 177 22.14 -13.57 -19.02
C GLU A 177 21.85 -12.85 -17.70
N GLU A 178 22.30 -13.40 -16.57
CA GLU A 178 22.09 -12.78 -15.25
C GLU A 178 22.65 -11.36 -15.22
N THR A 179 21.78 -10.37 -15.03
CA THR A 179 22.16 -8.96 -14.95
C THR A 179 21.78 -8.42 -13.58
N THR A 180 22.75 -7.87 -12.85
CA THR A 180 22.51 -7.16 -11.61
C THR A 180 22.14 -5.72 -11.90
N VAL A 181 20.95 -5.28 -11.49
CA VAL A 181 20.51 -3.89 -11.68
C VAL A 181 20.07 -3.29 -10.36
N LYS A 182 20.43 -2.02 -10.13
CA LYS A 182 19.99 -1.25 -8.96
C LYS A 182 18.68 -0.53 -9.25
N GLY A 183 17.71 -0.66 -8.37
CA GLY A 183 16.46 0.10 -8.45
C GLY A 183 15.42 -0.47 -7.50
N SER A 184 14.19 0.03 -7.57
CA SER A 184 13.06 -0.59 -6.88
C SER A 184 12.26 -1.45 -7.83
N THR A 185 11.84 -2.62 -7.39
CA THR A 185 10.99 -3.51 -8.19
C THR A 185 9.52 -3.40 -7.83
N LEU A 186 8.67 -3.56 -8.83
CA LEU A 186 7.24 -3.77 -8.68
C LEU A 186 6.87 -5.06 -9.43
N LEU A 187 6.28 -6.00 -8.70
CA LEU A 187 5.81 -7.27 -9.22
C LEU A 187 4.32 -7.15 -9.54
N VAL A 188 3.94 -7.67 -10.70
CA VAL A 188 2.54 -7.77 -11.14
C VAL A 188 2.24 -9.24 -11.36
N ILE A 189 1.52 -9.86 -10.43
CA ILE A 189 1.27 -11.31 -10.38
C ILE A 189 -0.21 -11.56 -10.66
N GLY A 190 -0.50 -12.43 -11.63
CA GLY A 190 -1.85 -12.87 -11.94
C GLY A 190 -2.28 -14.13 -11.22
N SER A 191 -3.53 -14.15 -10.78
CA SER A 191 -4.12 -15.37 -10.23
C SER A 191 -5.55 -15.59 -10.69
N ARG A 192 -5.92 -16.86 -10.79
CA ARG A 192 -7.30 -17.30 -10.99
C ARG A 192 -8.11 -17.24 -9.70
N GLU A 193 -7.44 -17.25 -8.56
CA GLU A 193 -8.04 -17.23 -7.24
C GLU A 193 -7.56 -16.02 -6.44
N ARG A 194 -8.45 -15.45 -5.65
CA ARG A 194 -8.20 -14.23 -4.88
C ARG A 194 -7.06 -14.37 -3.87
N ASP A 195 -6.97 -15.51 -3.20
CA ASP A 195 -6.10 -15.70 -2.04
C ASP A 195 -4.87 -16.58 -2.33
N SER A 196 -4.65 -16.92 -3.61
CA SER A 196 -3.58 -17.82 -4.05
C SER A 196 -2.71 -17.14 -5.11
N PHE A 197 -1.88 -16.19 -4.70
CA PHE A 197 -0.89 -15.55 -5.57
C PHE A 197 0.43 -16.32 -5.52
N GLU A 198 0.72 -17.06 -6.58
CA GLU A 198 2.00 -17.72 -6.77
C GLU A 198 2.75 -17.08 -7.94
N SER A 199 4.04 -16.81 -7.75
CA SER A 199 4.89 -16.24 -8.79
C SER A 199 5.36 -17.33 -9.75
N ALA A 200 5.06 -17.18 -11.03
CA ALA A 200 5.57 -17.99 -12.12
C ALA A 200 5.88 -17.12 -13.35
N ALA A 201 6.75 -17.59 -14.25
CA ALA A 201 7.11 -16.86 -15.47
C ALA A 201 5.89 -16.54 -16.36
N THR A 202 4.82 -17.35 -16.29
CA THR A 202 3.62 -17.19 -17.13
C THR A 202 2.63 -16.16 -16.59
N ASN A 203 2.67 -15.81 -15.30
CA ASN A 203 1.69 -14.93 -14.67
C ASN A 203 2.32 -13.70 -14.00
N THR A 204 3.65 -13.63 -13.94
CA THR A 204 4.38 -12.58 -13.23
C THR A 204 5.12 -11.67 -14.20
N LYS A 205 4.93 -10.37 -14.03
CA LYS A 205 5.74 -9.35 -14.71
C LYS A 205 6.50 -8.55 -13.67
N THR A 206 7.81 -8.42 -13.88
CA THR A 206 8.67 -7.61 -13.02
C THR A 206 8.93 -6.26 -13.69
N VAL A 207 8.67 -5.18 -12.98
CA VAL A 207 9.06 -3.82 -13.38
C VAL A 207 10.21 -3.38 -12.50
N LEU A 208 11.33 -3.04 -13.12
CA LEU A 208 12.37 -2.27 -12.49
C LEU A 208 12.13 -0.78 -12.70
N ILE A 209 12.00 -0.06 -11.59
CA ILE A 209 11.93 1.40 -11.56
C ILE A 209 13.33 1.89 -11.22
N SER A 210 14.01 2.44 -12.23
CA SER A 210 15.33 3.03 -12.05
C SER A 210 15.18 4.35 -11.31
N SER A 211 15.81 4.47 -10.14
CA SER A 211 16.24 5.77 -9.64
C SER A 211 17.38 6.23 -10.54
N LYS A 212 17.21 7.35 -11.24
CA LYS A 212 18.35 8.07 -11.83
C LYS A 212 19.10 8.79 -10.73
#